data_AF-A0AAU1VAD8-F1
#
_entry.id   AF-A0AAU1VAD8-F1
#
_cell.length_a   1.000
_cell.length_b   1.000
_cell.length_c   1.000
_cell.angle_alpha   90.00
_cell.angle_beta   90.00
_cell.angle_gamma   90.00
#
_symmetry.space_group_name_H-M   'P 1'
#
loop_
_entity.id
_entity.type
_entity.pdbx_description
1 polymer ?
#
loop_
_entity_poly.entity_id
_entity_poly.type
_entity_poly.pdbx_seq_one_letter_code
_entity_poly.pdbx_strand_id
1 'polypeptide(L)'
;MEVHILVDLIHVPGYLWRAAWCLHDSGDASAESWVARHARVLLGGGVQQTAAALEEAARAAGLHGSQRKAIDEAVNYLSGKAEHLRYDTALERGWPIATGIIEGACRHLVKGRLDITGARWGLSGAEAVLKLRAVRANGDFDTYWTHQQQEFIRNHQTRYRDQVIPTA
;
A
#
# COMPACT_ATOMS: atom_id res chain seq x y z
N MET A 1 -5.84 21.72 -7.51
CA MET A 1 -5.84 20.42 -6.79
C MET A 1 -4.41 20.15 -6.40
N GLU A 2 -4.10 20.18 -5.11
CA GLU A 2 -2.77 19.85 -4.61
C GLU A 2 -2.65 18.32 -4.53
N VAL A 3 -1.56 17.75 -5.06
CA VAL A 3 -1.30 16.31 -5.04
C VAL A 3 -0.15 16.06 -4.08
N HIS A 4 -0.40 15.27 -3.03
CA HIS A 4 0.60 14.89 -2.05
C HIS A 4 1.18 13.52 -2.41
N ILE A 5 2.51 13.45 -2.51
CA ILE A 5 3.22 12.22 -2.86
C ILE A 5 3.98 11.75 -1.62
N LEU A 6 3.64 10.55 -1.16
CA LEU A 6 4.27 9.87 -0.03
C LEU A 6 4.94 8.59 -0.49
N VAL A 7 6.07 8.28 0.13
CA VAL A 7 6.71 6.97 0.00
C VAL A 7 6.00 5.98 0.92
N ASP A 8 5.66 4.81 0.39
CA ASP A 8 5.12 3.72 1.17
C ASP A 8 6.08 3.32 2.30
N LEU A 9 5.58 3.40 3.54
CA LEU A 9 6.30 3.06 4.76
C LEU A 9 6.97 1.69 4.68
N ILE A 10 6.41 0.70 3.98
CA ILE A 10 6.95 -0.67 3.97
C ILE A 10 8.38 -0.76 3.44
N HIS A 11 8.81 0.20 2.60
CA HIS A 11 10.17 0.25 2.08
C HIS A 11 11.19 0.68 3.13
N VAL A 12 10.81 1.54 4.06
CA VAL A 12 11.70 2.16 5.03
C VAL A 12 12.33 1.12 5.98
N PRO A 13 11.58 0.21 6.63
CA PRO A 13 12.16 -0.85 7.44
C PRO A 13 13.17 -1.72 6.70
N GLY A 14 13.01 -1.93 5.38
CA GLY A 14 13.97 -2.69 4.58
C GLY A 14 15.36 -2.03 4.50
N TYR A 15 15.44 -0.69 4.49
CA TYR A 15 16.71 0.03 4.60
C TYR A 15 17.24 -0.02 6.03
N LEU A 16 16.38 0.17 7.04
CA LEU A 16 16.79 0.13 8.44
C LEU A 16 17.35 -1.25 8.84
N TRP A 17 16.73 -2.34 8.41
CA TRP A 17 17.23 -3.69 8.68
C TRP A 17 18.60 -3.94 8.06
N ARG A 18 18.81 -3.54 6.81
CA ARG A 18 20.12 -3.69 6.16
C ARG A 18 21.20 -2.86 6.86
N ALA A 19 20.87 -1.66 7.32
CA ALA A 19 21.76 -0.84 8.14
C ALA A 19 22.03 -1.48 9.52
N ALA A 20 21.03 -2.09 10.16
CA ALA A 20 21.19 -2.78 11.44
C ALA A 20 22.18 -3.94 11.33
N TRP A 21 22.19 -4.68 10.22
CA TRP A 21 23.14 -5.78 9.99
C TRP A 21 24.60 -5.34 9.78
N CYS A 22 24.86 -4.04 9.66
CA CYS A 22 26.22 -3.50 9.76
C CYS A 22 26.70 -3.34 11.21
N LEU A 23 25.78 -3.31 12.18
CA LEU A 23 26.03 -2.96 13.59
C LEU A 23 25.77 -4.12 14.55
N HIS A 24 24.99 -5.12 14.12
CA HIS A 24 24.52 -6.22 14.94
C HIS A 24 24.84 -7.57 14.32
N ASP A 25 25.20 -8.53 15.17
CA ASP A 25 25.39 -9.91 14.76
C ASP A 25 24.05 -10.60 14.42
N SER A 26 24.12 -11.64 13.61
CA SER A 26 22.94 -12.44 13.27
C SER A 26 22.31 -13.05 14.51
N GLY A 27 21.01 -12.82 14.72
CA GLY A 27 20.26 -13.31 15.88
C GLY A 27 20.34 -12.40 17.12
N ASP A 28 21.01 -11.24 17.05
CA ASP A 28 20.97 -10.25 18.11
C ASP A 28 19.57 -9.63 18.25
N ALA A 29 18.91 -9.90 19.39
CA ALA A 29 17.59 -9.38 19.71
C ALA A 29 17.53 -7.84 19.81
N SER A 30 18.67 -7.17 20.00
CA SER A 30 18.74 -5.73 20.08
C SER A 30 18.58 -5.04 18.71
N ALA A 31 18.83 -5.75 17.61
CA ALA A 31 18.67 -5.24 16.24
C ALA A 31 17.22 -4.84 15.94
N GLU A 32 16.25 -5.65 16.35
CA GLU A 32 14.83 -5.33 16.18
C GLU A 32 14.44 -4.06 16.94
N SER A 33 14.89 -3.96 18.20
CA SER A 33 14.65 -2.77 19.02
C SER A 33 15.28 -1.52 18.40
N TRP A 34 16.46 -1.66 17.81
CA TRP A 34 17.13 -0.58 17.10
C TRP A 34 16.35 -0.12 15.86
N VAL A 35 15.89 -1.06 15.02
CA VAL A 35 15.06 -0.75 13.84
C VAL A 35 13.75 -0.10 14.25
N ALA A 36 13.07 -0.64 15.27
CA ALA A 36 11.79 -0.12 15.75
C ALA A 36 11.92 1.30 16.33
N ARG A 37 13.04 1.64 16.97
CA ARG A 37 13.30 3.01 17.44
C ARG A 37 13.38 4.00 16.28
N HIS A 38 14.19 3.70 15.26
CA HIS A 38 14.35 4.58 14.10
C HIS A 38 13.06 4.69 13.28
N ALA A 39 12.33 3.58 13.09
CA ALA A 39 11.03 3.62 12.43
C ALA A 39 10.04 4.55 13.16
N ARG A 40 10.00 4.53 14.50
CA ARG A 40 9.16 5.45 15.30
C ARG A 40 9.57 6.92 15.12
N VAL A 41 10.86 7.22 15.09
CA VAL A 41 11.35 8.58 14.83
C VAL A 41 10.92 9.06 13.43
N LEU A 42 11.03 8.19 12.42
CA LEU A 42 10.58 8.50 11.07
C LEU A 42 9.06 8.73 10.97
N LEU A 43 8.26 7.94 11.70
CA LEU A 43 6.81 8.18 11.79
C LEU A 43 6.49 9.56 12.38
N GLY A 44 7.36 10.08 13.25
CA GLY A 44 7.30 11.46 13.78
C GLY A 44 7.96 12.52 12.88
N GLY A 45 8.31 12.20 11.63
CA GLY A 45 8.91 13.16 10.68
C GLY A 45 10.42 13.36 10.85
N GLY A 46 11.07 12.61 11.75
CA GLY A 46 12.49 12.73 12.09
C GLY A 46 13.45 12.13 11.05
N VAL A 47 13.29 12.48 9.77
CA VAL A 47 14.13 11.95 8.66
C VAL A 47 15.60 12.32 8.86
N GLN A 48 15.89 13.60 9.01
CA GLN A 48 17.26 14.09 9.18
C GLN A 48 17.89 13.61 10.49
N GLN A 49 17.08 13.55 11.55
CA GLN A 49 17.51 12.99 12.84
C GLN A 49 17.92 11.51 12.70
N THR A 50 17.12 10.72 11.98
CA THR A 50 17.41 9.30 11.76
C THR A 50 18.66 9.14 10.89
N ALA A 51 18.78 9.91 9.81
CA ALA A 51 19.98 9.89 8.95
C ALA A 51 21.25 10.22 9.73
N ALA A 52 21.24 11.29 10.55
CA ALA A 52 22.36 11.64 11.40
C ALA A 52 22.68 10.56 12.45
N ALA A 53 21.67 9.95 13.06
CA ALA A 53 21.87 8.87 14.03
C ALA A 53 22.47 7.60 13.39
N LEU A 54 22.12 7.30 12.13
CA LEU A 54 22.72 6.22 11.35
C LEU A 54 24.21 6.48 11.07
N GLU A 55 24.55 7.70 10.64
CA GLU A 55 25.94 8.10 10.41
C GLU A 55 26.78 8.04 11.68
N GLU A 56 26.22 8.50 12.80
CA GLU A 56 26.90 8.49 14.08
C GLU A 56 27.11 7.06 14.60
N ALA A 57 26.12 6.18 14.43
CA ALA A 57 26.25 4.77 14.77
C ALA A 57 27.39 4.10 13.97
N ALA A 58 27.50 4.38 12.67
CA ALA A 58 28.60 3.85 11.85
C ALA A 58 29.96 4.37 12.32
N ARG A 59 30.06 5.64 12.71
CA ARG A 59 31.28 6.26 13.23
C ARG A 59 31.69 5.65 14.57
N ALA A 60 30.75 5.53 15.50
CA ALA A 60 30.98 4.96 16.83
C ALA A 60 31.43 3.50 16.76
N ALA A 61 30.91 2.74 15.79
CA ALA A 61 31.32 1.36 15.54
C ALA A 61 32.62 1.23 14.71
N GLY A 62 33.23 2.34 14.28
CA GLY A 62 34.46 2.32 13.48
C GLY A 62 34.30 1.64 12.11
N LEU A 63 33.11 1.70 11.51
CA LEU A 63 32.83 1.04 10.23
C LEU A 63 33.39 1.86 9.07
N HIS A 64 34.06 1.17 8.14
CA HIS A 64 34.68 1.80 6.97
C HIS A 64 34.44 1.00 5.68
N GLY A 65 34.55 1.69 4.54
CA GLY A 65 34.44 1.06 3.21
C GLY A 65 33.17 0.24 3.05
N SER A 66 33.31 -1.03 2.66
CA SER A 66 32.18 -1.93 2.42
C SER A 66 31.36 -2.25 3.67
N GLN A 67 31.93 -2.12 4.87
CA GLN A 67 31.25 -2.46 6.13
C GLN A 67 30.06 -1.54 6.43
N ARG A 68 30.14 -0.26 6.02
CA ARG A 68 29.06 0.72 6.23
C ARG A 68 28.16 0.93 5.01
N LYS A 69 28.36 0.17 3.94
CA LYS A 69 27.65 0.37 2.66
C LYS A 69 26.12 0.43 2.83
N ALA A 70 25.54 -0.48 3.60
CA ALA A 70 24.08 -0.50 3.79
C ALA A 70 23.58 0.67 4.65
N ILE A 71 24.39 1.17 5.58
CA ILE A 71 24.09 2.39 6.34
C ILE A 71 24.08 3.59 5.39
N ASP A 72 25.10 3.73 4.53
CA ASP A 72 25.19 4.82 3.57
C ASP A 72 24.02 4.79 2.56
N GLU A 73 23.62 3.60 2.11
CA GLU A 73 22.42 3.43 1.28
C GLU A 73 21.14 3.87 1.99
N ALA A 74 21.00 3.55 3.29
CA ALA A 74 19.86 3.97 4.10
C ALA A 74 19.83 5.50 4.29
N VAL A 75 20.97 6.11 4.63
CA VAL A 75 21.11 7.57 4.76
C VAL A 75 20.76 8.26 3.44
N ASN A 76 21.33 7.80 2.32
CA ASN A 76 21.04 8.37 1.00
C ASN A 76 19.56 8.25 0.62
N TYR A 77 18.93 7.11 0.92
CA TYR A 77 17.51 6.92 0.68
C TYR A 77 16.66 7.88 1.50
N LEU A 78 16.91 7.97 2.81
CA LEU A 78 16.17 8.85 3.72
C LEU A 78 16.32 10.32 3.32
N SER A 79 17.55 10.77 3.12
CA SER A 79 17.84 12.16 2.73
C SER A 79 17.27 12.50 1.35
N GLY A 80 17.44 11.60 0.37
CA GLY A 80 16.94 11.79 -0.99
C GLY A 80 15.41 11.69 -1.12
N LYS A 81 14.72 11.16 -0.11
CA LYS A 81 13.25 11.04 -0.06
C LYS A 81 12.62 11.87 1.04
N ALA A 82 13.36 12.77 1.70
CA ALA A 82 12.89 13.47 2.89
C ALA A 82 11.54 14.18 2.72
N GLU A 83 11.30 14.80 1.55
CA GLU A 83 10.04 15.47 1.23
C GLU A 83 8.84 14.50 1.12
N HIS A 84 9.10 13.23 0.79
CA HIS A 84 8.09 12.18 0.63
C HIS A 84 7.94 11.29 1.86
N LEU A 85 8.79 11.46 2.87
CA LEU A 85 8.79 10.72 4.13
C LEU A 85 8.15 11.53 5.27
N ARG A 86 7.30 12.51 4.92
CA ARG A 86 6.54 13.37 5.84
C ARG A 86 5.36 12.62 6.48
N TYR A 87 5.69 11.53 7.18
CA TYR A 87 4.73 10.66 7.86
C TYR A 87 4.01 11.37 8.99
N ASP A 88 4.69 12.29 9.68
CA ASP A 88 4.12 13.21 10.66
C ASP A 88 2.88 13.91 10.11
N THR A 89 3.04 14.56 8.95
CA THR A 89 1.98 15.34 8.31
C THR A 89 0.90 14.43 7.73
N ALA A 90 1.29 13.29 7.14
CA ALA A 90 0.35 12.31 6.61
C ALA A 90 -0.55 11.72 7.70
N LEU A 91 0.03 11.34 8.84
CA LEU A 91 -0.71 10.79 9.98
C LEU A 91 -1.64 11.84 10.61
N GLU A 92 -1.18 13.08 10.79
CA GLU A 92 -2.01 14.18 11.29
C GLU A 92 -3.23 14.43 10.39
N ARG A 93 -3.06 14.31 9.07
CA ARG A 93 -4.12 14.51 8.07
C ARG A 93 -4.93 13.25 7.76
N GLY A 94 -4.63 12.11 8.37
CA GLY A 94 -5.31 10.84 8.11
C GLY A 94 -5.04 10.24 6.73
N TRP A 95 -3.94 10.61 6.09
CA TRP A 95 -3.54 10.05 4.80
C TRP A 95 -2.95 8.64 4.96
N PRO A 96 -3.23 7.73 4.01
CA PRO A 96 -2.63 6.40 4.04
C PRO A 96 -1.12 6.50 3.78
N ILE A 97 -0.32 5.94 4.70
CA ILE A 97 1.15 5.92 4.60
C ILE A 97 1.72 4.58 4.15
N ALA A 98 0.86 3.55 4.05
CA ALA A 98 1.27 2.21 3.66
C ALA A 98 0.26 1.60 2.68
N THR A 99 0.75 0.79 1.74
CA THR A 99 -0.11 0.14 0.74
C THR A 99 -0.89 -1.06 1.29
N GLY A 100 -0.71 -1.45 2.56
CA GLY A 100 -1.37 -2.61 3.15
C GLY A 100 -2.90 -2.63 2.99
N ILE A 101 -3.56 -1.46 3.03
CA ILE A 101 -5.00 -1.36 2.75
C ILE A 101 -5.35 -1.69 1.29
N ILE A 102 -4.50 -1.26 0.36
CA ILE A 102 -4.63 -1.53 -1.08
C ILE A 102 -4.34 -3.01 -1.35
N GLU A 103 -3.27 -3.56 -0.78
CA GLU A 103 -2.92 -4.97 -0.91
C GLU A 103 -3.99 -5.88 -0.31
N GLY A 104 -4.55 -5.49 0.84
CA GLY A 104 -5.68 -6.17 1.48
C GLY A 104 -6.90 -6.21 0.56
N ALA A 105 -7.28 -5.05 0.00
CA ALA A 105 -8.38 -4.96 -0.97
C ALA A 105 -8.11 -5.81 -2.22
N CYS A 106 -6.91 -5.74 -2.80
CA CYS A 106 -6.51 -6.56 -3.94
C CYS A 106 -6.56 -8.06 -3.62
N ARG A 107 -6.07 -8.47 -2.45
CA ARG A 107 -6.12 -9.88 -2.01
C ARG A 107 -7.56 -10.36 -1.86
N HIS A 108 -8.41 -9.55 -1.22
CA HIS A 108 -9.80 -9.89 -0.96
C HIS A 108 -10.67 -9.89 -2.23
N LEU A 109 -10.60 -8.82 -3.02
CA LEU A 109 -11.45 -8.62 -4.19
C LEU A 109 -10.92 -9.35 -5.43
N VAL A 110 -9.62 -9.31 -5.68
CA VAL A 110 -9.01 -9.80 -6.93
C VAL A 110 -8.54 -11.24 -6.78
N LYS A 111 -7.60 -11.50 -5.87
CA LYS A 111 -6.87 -12.77 -5.84
C LYS A 111 -7.77 -13.97 -5.57
N GLY A 112 -8.75 -13.83 -4.68
CA GLY A 112 -9.71 -14.89 -4.36
C GLY A 112 -10.59 -15.39 -5.52
N ARG A 113 -10.50 -14.80 -6.72
CA ARG A 113 -11.22 -15.27 -7.91
C ARG A 113 -10.41 -15.25 -9.19
N LEU A 114 -9.61 -14.20 -9.38
CA LEU A 114 -8.87 -14.00 -10.62
C LEU A 114 -7.51 -14.71 -10.62
N ASP A 115 -6.95 -14.98 -9.45
CA ASP A 115 -5.60 -15.54 -9.25
C ASP A 115 -5.67 -16.96 -8.68
N ILE A 116 -6.52 -17.81 -9.29
CA ILE A 116 -6.68 -19.22 -8.92
C ILE A 116 -6.19 -20.11 -10.07
N THR A 117 -5.70 -21.30 -9.74
CA THR A 117 -5.19 -22.26 -10.73
C THR A 117 -6.24 -22.57 -11.80
N GLY A 118 -5.85 -22.49 -13.07
CA GLY A 118 -6.71 -22.78 -14.21
C GLY A 118 -7.66 -21.65 -14.62
N ALA A 119 -7.70 -20.52 -13.89
CA ALA A 119 -8.51 -19.39 -14.29
C ALA A 119 -7.94 -18.69 -15.53
N ARG A 120 -8.83 -18.37 -16.49
CA ARG A 120 -8.53 -17.56 -17.66
C ARG A 120 -9.58 -16.49 -17.79
N TRP A 121 -9.16 -15.25 -17.97
CA TRP A 121 -10.07 -14.11 -18.03
C TRP A 121 -9.73 -13.23 -19.23
N GLY A 122 -10.75 -12.86 -20.00
CA GLY A 122 -10.68 -11.66 -20.82
C GLY A 122 -10.90 -10.42 -19.96
N LEU A 123 -10.38 -9.26 -20.40
CA LEU A 123 -10.48 -8.00 -19.66
C LEU A 123 -11.94 -7.66 -19.29
N SER A 124 -12.85 -7.75 -20.25
CA SER A 124 -14.28 -7.47 -20.04
C SER A 124 -14.91 -8.38 -18.97
N GLY A 125 -14.59 -9.68 -19.00
CA GLY A 125 -15.09 -10.66 -18.03
C GLY A 125 -14.50 -10.45 -16.64
N ALA A 126 -13.19 -10.22 -16.56
CA ALA A 126 -12.52 -9.90 -15.28
C ALA A 126 -13.12 -8.64 -14.65
N GLU A 127 -13.27 -7.56 -15.42
CA GLU A 127 -13.82 -6.30 -14.94
C GLU A 127 -15.27 -6.45 -14.45
N ALA A 128 -16.12 -7.13 -15.22
CA ALA A 128 -17.51 -7.37 -14.83
C ALA A 128 -17.60 -8.14 -13.50
N VAL A 129 -16.79 -9.19 -13.32
CA VAL A 129 -16.74 -9.97 -12.07
C VAL A 129 -16.19 -9.14 -10.91
N LEU A 130 -15.15 -8.34 -11.13
CA LEU A 130 -14.60 -7.48 -10.08
C LEU A 130 -15.59 -6.41 -9.62
N LYS A 131 -16.33 -5.79 -10.55
CA LYS A 131 -17.39 -4.83 -10.22
C LYS A 131 -18.48 -5.46 -9.34
N LEU A 132 -18.95 -6.66 -9.71
CA LEU A 132 -19.93 -7.40 -8.90
C LEU A 132 -19.38 -7.78 -7.53
N ARG A 133 -18.11 -8.21 -7.45
CA ARG A 133 -17.45 -8.51 -6.16
C ARG A 133 -17.32 -7.26 -5.29
N ALA A 134 -17.00 -6.11 -5.86
CA ALA A 134 -16.90 -4.84 -5.14
C ALA A 134 -18.27 -4.42 -4.58
N VAL A 135 -19.33 -4.45 -5.39
CA VAL A 135 -20.71 -4.20 -4.95
C VAL A 135 -21.09 -5.12 -3.79
N ARG A 136 -20.77 -6.42 -3.90
CA ARG A 136 -21.07 -7.38 -2.84
C ARG A 136 -20.26 -7.13 -1.57
N ALA A 137 -18.97 -6.83 -1.69
CA ALA A 137 -18.10 -6.56 -0.54
C ALA A 137 -18.51 -5.29 0.22
N ASN A 138 -19.08 -4.31 -0.49
CA ASN A 138 -19.62 -3.08 0.13
C ASN A 138 -20.99 -3.28 0.80
N GLY A 139 -21.64 -4.44 0.61
CA GLY A 139 -23.01 -4.68 1.10
C GLY A 139 -24.11 -4.13 0.20
N ASP A 140 -23.77 -3.64 -1.00
CA ASP A 140 -24.69 -2.95 -1.90
C ASP A 140 -25.38 -3.88 -2.91
N PHE A 141 -25.26 -5.19 -2.75
CA PHE A 141 -25.70 -6.17 -3.75
C PHE A 141 -27.19 -6.07 -4.09
N ASP A 142 -28.04 -5.99 -3.06
CA ASP A 142 -29.49 -5.93 -3.24
C ASP A 142 -29.93 -4.57 -3.80
N THR A 143 -29.30 -3.48 -3.33
CA THR A 143 -29.52 -2.13 -3.83
C THR A 143 -29.15 -2.02 -5.31
N TYR A 144 -27.99 -2.57 -5.69
CA TYR A 144 -27.55 -2.61 -7.08
C TYR A 144 -28.53 -3.36 -7.97
N TRP A 145 -29.00 -4.54 -7.55
CA TRP A 145 -29.94 -5.32 -8.37
C TRP A 145 -31.32 -4.65 -8.49
N THR A 146 -31.79 -4.02 -7.40
CA THR A 146 -33.01 -3.20 -7.43
C THR A 146 -32.87 -2.05 -8.44
N HIS A 147 -31.71 -1.37 -8.43
CA HIS A 147 -31.43 -0.32 -9.40
C HIS A 147 -31.38 -0.86 -10.84
N GLN A 148 -30.71 -1.99 -11.09
CA GLN A 148 -30.67 -2.61 -12.41
C GLN A 148 -32.06 -2.99 -12.93
N GLN A 149 -32.93 -3.53 -12.07
CA GLN A 149 -34.31 -3.84 -12.43
C GLN A 149 -35.09 -2.57 -12.81
N GLN A 150 -34.92 -1.48 -12.05
CA GLN A 150 -35.55 -0.20 -12.37
C GLN A 150 -35.01 0.39 -13.68
N GLU A 151 -33.70 0.32 -13.92
CA GLU A 151 -33.09 0.78 -15.17
C GLU A 151 -33.58 -0.04 -16.37
N PHE A 152 -33.71 -1.36 -16.21
CA PHE A 152 -34.28 -2.23 -17.24
C PHE A 152 -35.73 -1.83 -17.57
N ILE A 153 -36.56 -1.58 -16.55
CA ILE A 153 -37.93 -1.06 -16.74
C ILE A 153 -37.89 0.29 -17.49
N ARG A 154 -37.11 1.27 -17.00
CA ARG A 154 -37.03 2.61 -17.58
C ARG A 154 -36.55 2.62 -19.02
N ASN A 155 -35.54 1.82 -19.35
CA ASN A 155 -34.84 1.91 -20.63
C ASN A 155 -35.34 0.89 -21.66
N HIS A 156 -35.89 -0.25 -21.23
CA HIS A 156 -36.39 -1.29 -22.15
C HIS A 156 -37.91 -1.40 -22.20
N GLN A 157 -38.64 -1.42 -21.07
CA GLN A 157 -40.13 -1.52 -21.15
C GLN A 157 -40.75 -0.31 -21.85
N THR A 158 -40.19 0.89 -21.72
CA THR A 158 -40.69 2.10 -22.39
C THR A 158 -40.47 2.11 -23.91
N ARG A 159 -39.60 1.25 -24.44
CA ARG A 159 -39.24 1.18 -25.88
C ARG A 159 -40.04 0.15 -26.67
N TYR A 160 -40.77 -0.75 -25.99
CA TYR A 160 -41.62 -1.74 -26.64
C TYR A 160 -43.07 -1.29 -26.66
N ARG A 161 -43.73 -1.47 -27.81
CA ARG A 161 -45.05 -0.90 -28.12
C ARG A 161 -46.14 -1.25 -27.10
N ASP A 162 -46.02 -2.40 -26.44
CA ASP A 162 -46.95 -2.91 -25.43
C ASP A 162 -46.34 -3.03 -24.02
N GLN A 163 -45.15 -2.45 -23.80
CA GLN A 163 -44.33 -2.64 -22.58
C GLN A 163 -43.93 -4.10 -22.28
N VAL A 164 -44.22 -5.02 -23.21
CA VAL A 164 -43.82 -6.42 -23.15
C VAL A 164 -42.45 -6.58 -23.80
N ILE A 165 -41.52 -7.15 -23.05
CA ILE A 165 -40.16 -7.44 -23.53
C ILE A 165 -40.22 -8.78 -24.27
N PRO A 166 -39.80 -8.85 -25.55
CA PRO A 166 -39.76 -10.10 -26.28
C PRO A 166 -38.84 -11.10 -25.58
N THR A 167 -39.39 -12.26 -25.22
CA THR A 167 -38.59 -13.43 -24.83
C THR A 167 -37.94 -14.03 -26.07
N ALA A 168 -36.65 -14.35 -25.97
CA ALA A 168 -35.92 -15.09 -26.99
C ALA A 168 -36.41 -16.53 -27.12
#